data_AF-A0A1K1N1N5-F1
#
_entry.id   AF-A0A1K1N1N5-F1
#
_cell.length_a   1.000
_cell.length_b   1.000
_cell.length_c   1.000
_cell.angle_alpha   90.00
_cell.angle_beta   90.00
_cell.angle_gamma   90.00
#
_symmetry.space_group_name_H-M   'P 1'
#
loop_
_entity.id
_entity.type
_entity.pdbx_description
1 polymer ?
#
loop_
_entity_poly.entity_id
_entity_poly.type
_entity_poly.pdbx_seq_one_letter_code
_entity_poly.pdbx_strand_id
1 'polypeptide(L)'
;MLNDAAHSSVKQALGQGATNNSIGSVNGLNLNNLSSMDIETMLMTVQSNRASLLENQLNDQLAAVQQRNNQILAMNMILSEIYKQRTGQAPYALPAPIKESLKEFDQEAAAKQSFTSAEFDTLAASLKSKIDAIANSQQMDMLRLQSLTNKRNEAFDVMTNFIKKMQDSRSSIIGNMR
;
A
#
# COMPACT_ATOMS: atom_id res chain seq x y z
N MET A 1 -37.49 16.15 -7.01
CA MET A 1 -36.44 17.18 -6.88
C MET A 1 -35.21 16.60 -6.18
N LEU A 2 -34.54 15.60 -6.79
CA LEU A 2 -33.41 14.88 -6.15
C LEU A 2 -32.24 14.61 -7.11
N ASN A 3 -32.24 15.21 -8.31
CA ASN A 3 -31.19 14.96 -9.32
C ASN A 3 -30.18 16.12 -9.46
N ASP A 4 -30.39 17.25 -8.78
CA ASP A 4 -29.46 18.40 -8.88
C ASP A 4 -28.29 18.34 -7.89
N ALA A 5 -28.46 17.68 -6.74
CA ALA A 5 -27.41 17.58 -5.72
C ALA A 5 -26.23 16.66 -6.12
N ALA A 6 -26.49 15.65 -6.96
CA ALA A 6 -25.46 14.77 -7.51
C ALA A 6 -24.70 15.41 -8.68
N HIS A 7 -25.37 16.26 -9.47
CA HIS A 7 -24.73 16.99 -10.56
C HIS A 7 -23.86 18.16 -10.07
N SER A 8 -24.22 18.81 -8.96
CA SER A 8 -23.41 19.89 -8.38
C SER A 8 -22.12 19.40 -7.72
N SER A 9 -22.14 18.24 -7.05
CA SER A 9 -20.96 17.67 -6.38
C SER A 9 -19.92 17.13 -7.37
N VAL A 10 -20.35 16.52 -8.48
CA VAL A 10 -19.45 16.06 -9.55
C VAL A 10 -18.85 17.24 -10.32
N LYS A 11 -19.63 18.31 -10.56
CA LYS A 11 -19.14 19.53 -11.22
C LYS A 11 -18.22 20.36 -10.32
N GLN A 12 -18.43 20.34 -9.00
CA GLN A 12 -17.54 20.96 -8.01
C GLN A 12 -16.22 20.19 -7.84
N ALA A 13 -16.23 18.87 -8.00
CA ALA A 13 -15.01 18.04 -8.01
C ALA A 13 -14.17 18.20 -9.29
N LEU A 14 -14.80 18.45 -10.45
CA LEU A 14 -14.11 18.59 -11.73
C LEU A 14 -13.70 20.04 -12.06
N GLY A 15 -14.35 21.05 -11.46
CA GLY A 15 -14.21 22.45 -11.82
C GLY A 15 -13.26 23.31 -10.98
N GLN A 16 -12.66 22.79 -9.90
CA GLN A 16 -11.79 23.60 -9.01
C GLN A 16 -10.47 22.94 -8.60
N GLY A 17 -10.12 21.77 -9.15
CA GLY A 17 -8.89 21.04 -8.74
C GLY A 17 -8.01 20.49 -9.86
N ALA A 18 -8.37 20.65 -11.14
CA ALA A 18 -7.82 19.83 -12.22
C ALA A 18 -7.04 20.57 -13.33
N THR A 19 -6.62 21.84 -13.14
CA THR A 19 -5.80 22.55 -14.14
C THR A 19 -4.51 23.19 -13.62
N ASN A 20 -4.12 22.94 -12.37
CA ASN A 20 -2.82 23.36 -11.85
C ASN A 20 -2.04 22.17 -11.26
N ASN A 21 -1.84 21.12 -12.07
CA ASN A 21 -0.76 20.18 -11.80
C ASN A 21 0.53 20.64 -12.51
N SER A 22 1.12 21.69 -11.94
CA SER A 22 2.57 21.93 -11.77
C SER A 22 3.59 21.38 -12.77
N ILE A 23 3.35 21.40 -14.08
CA ILE A 23 4.41 21.19 -15.10
C ILE A 23 5.36 22.42 -15.22
N GLY A 24 5.19 23.46 -14.39
CA GLY A 24 5.94 24.72 -14.49
C GLY A 24 6.68 25.17 -13.22
N SER A 25 6.87 24.32 -12.21
CA SER A 25 7.59 24.73 -10.99
C SER A 25 8.30 23.56 -10.30
N VAL A 26 9.20 22.89 -11.03
CA VAL A 26 10.33 22.20 -10.38
C VAL A 26 11.38 23.25 -10.10
N ASN A 27 11.09 24.03 -9.06
CA ASN A 27 12.00 24.95 -8.40
C ASN A 27 13.12 24.13 -7.74
N GLY A 28 14.36 24.24 -8.24
CA GLY A 28 15.53 23.93 -7.40
C GLY A 28 16.68 23.12 -7.99
N LEU A 29 16.61 22.59 -9.21
CA LEU A 29 17.81 22.02 -9.86
C LEU A 29 18.35 23.00 -10.88
N ASN A 30 19.08 23.98 -10.37
CA ASN A 30 19.97 24.81 -11.17
C ASN A 30 20.98 23.88 -11.89
N LEU A 31 20.72 23.57 -13.16
CA LEU A 31 21.61 22.78 -14.03
C LEU A 31 23.02 23.38 -14.14
N ASN A 32 23.19 24.67 -13.82
CA ASN A 32 24.49 25.34 -13.76
C ASN A 32 25.30 25.04 -12.48
N ASN A 33 24.69 24.39 -11.47
CA ASN A 33 25.39 23.85 -10.30
C ASN A 33 25.67 22.34 -10.43
N LEU A 34 25.17 21.73 -11.51
CA LEU A 34 25.37 20.32 -11.84
C LEU A 34 26.70 20.09 -12.57
N SER A 35 27.23 21.12 -13.24
CA SER A 35 28.53 21.10 -13.92
C SER A 35 29.73 21.23 -12.98
N SER A 36 29.53 21.69 -11.75
CA SER A 36 30.56 21.85 -10.71
C SER A 36 30.43 20.84 -9.56
N MET A 37 29.40 20.00 -9.57
CA MET A 37 29.27 18.87 -8.65
C MET A 37 29.93 17.66 -9.31
N ASP A 38 30.94 17.07 -8.65
CA ASP A 38 31.63 15.89 -9.20
C ASP A 38 30.60 14.85 -9.64
N ILE A 39 30.77 14.31 -10.86
CA ILE A 39 29.89 13.27 -11.44
C ILE A 39 29.71 12.11 -10.44
N GLU A 40 30.74 11.86 -9.63
CA GLU A 40 30.73 10.91 -8.53
C GLU A 40 29.70 11.24 -7.43
N THR A 41 29.65 12.50 -6.98
CA THR A 41 28.69 13.01 -6.00
C THR A 41 27.27 13.02 -6.56
N MET A 42 27.13 13.39 -7.85
CA MET A 42 25.86 13.26 -8.58
C MET A 42 25.36 11.82 -8.59
N LEU A 43 26.21 10.87 -8.99
CA LEU A 43 25.84 9.46 -9.06
C LEU A 43 25.53 8.91 -7.66
N MET A 44 26.31 9.27 -6.64
CA MET A 44 26.02 8.89 -5.26
C MET A 44 24.66 9.44 -4.79
N THR A 45 24.33 10.67 -5.14
CA THR A 45 23.03 11.29 -4.83
C THR A 45 21.88 10.54 -5.53
N VAL A 46 22.05 10.19 -6.82
CA VAL A 46 21.05 9.42 -7.57
C VAL A 46 20.86 8.02 -6.97
N GLN A 47 21.95 7.33 -6.61
CA GLN A 47 21.86 6.01 -5.99
C GLN A 47 21.23 6.06 -4.60
N SER A 48 21.54 7.09 -3.80
CA SER A 48 20.91 7.35 -2.51
C SER A 48 19.41 7.59 -2.65
N ASN A 49 18.99 8.43 -3.61
CA ASN A 49 17.58 8.68 -3.91
C ASN A 49 16.85 7.40 -4.35
N ARG A 50 17.49 6.57 -5.19
CA ARG A 50 16.93 5.28 -5.61
C ARG A 50 16.75 4.32 -4.43
N ALA A 51 17.74 4.22 -3.54
CA ALA A 51 17.66 3.40 -2.35
C ALA A 51 16.54 3.87 -1.41
N SER A 52 16.43 5.18 -1.17
CA SER A 52 15.35 5.77 -0.36
C SER A 52 13.96 5.49 -0.95
N LEU A 53 13.80 5.61 -2.27
CA LEU A 53 12.54 5.32 -2.94
C LEU A 53 12.16 3.83 -2.82
N LEU A 54 13.11 2.91 -3.02
CA LEU A 54 12.88 1.48 -2.87
C LEU A 54 12.49 1.12 -1.43
N GLU A 55 13.11 1.76 -0.43
CA GLU A 55 12.77 1.56 0.97
C GLU A 55 11.36 2.07 1.30
N ASN A 56 10.98 3.26 0.80
CA ASN A 56 9.62 3.77 0.96
C ASN A 56 8.59 2.83 0.33
N GLN A 57 8.83 2.36 -0.89
CA GLN A 57 7.96 1.41 -1.56
C GLN A 57 7.86 0.07 -0.82
N LEU A 58 8.96 -0.41 -0.22
CA LEU A 58 8.96 -1.63 0.59
C LEU A 58 8.12 -1.43 1.85
N ASN A 59 8.27 -0.29 2.54
CA ASN A 59 7.49 0.03 3.74
C ASN A 59 6.00 0.16 3.44
N ASP A 60 5.62 0.84 2.36
CA ASP A 60 4.22 0.95 1.92
C ASP A 60 3.64 -0.43 1.60
N GLN A 61 4.43 -1.28 0.91
CA GLN A 61 4.03 -2.64 0.57
C GLN A 61 3.86 -3.51 1.83
N LEU A 62 4.74 -3.36 2.82
CA LEU A 62 4.67 -4.08 4.09
C LEU A 62 3.43 -3.66 4.89
N ALA A 63 3.14 -2.36 4.96
CA ALA A 63 1.95 -1.84 5.62
C ALA A 63 0.67 -2.36 4.95
N ALA A 64 0.62 -2.38 3.62
CA ALA A 64 -0.50 -2.94 2.87
C ALA A 64 -0.70 -4.44 3.15
N VAL A 65 0.38 -5.23 3.22
CA VAL A 65 0.31 -6.66 3.58
C VAL A 65 -0.21 -6.86 5.00
N GLN A 66 0.27 -6.05 5.96
CA GLN A 66 -0.22 -6.09 7.35
C GLN A 66 -1.72 -5.76 7.44
N GLN A 67 -2.16 -4.71 6.75
CA GLN A 67 -3.57 -4.33 6.71
C GLN A 67 -4.43 -5.46 6.13
N ARG A 68 -4.00 -6.10 5.04
CA ARG A 68 -4.72 -7.24 4.45
C ARG A 68 -4.77 -8.45 5.38
N ASN A 69 -3.69 -8.74 6.10
CA ASN A 69 -3.69 -9.76 7.14
C ASN A 69 -4.75 -9.49 8.20
N ASN A 70 -4.81 -8.25 8.70
CA ASN A 70 -5.81 -7.86 9.70
C ASN A 70 -7.24 -7.99 9.16
N GLN A 71 -7.48 -7.62 7.90
CA GLN A 71 -8.79 -7.78 7.25
C GLN A 71 -9.20 -9.24 7.13
N ILE A 72 -8.28 -10.12 6.69
CA ILE A 72 -8.56 -11.56 6.59
C ILE A 72 -8.86 -12.15 7.97
N LEU A 73 -8.11 -11.76 9.01
CA LEU A 73 -8.38 -12.19 10.38
C LEU A 73 -9.77 -11.77 10.85
N ALA A 74 -10.14 -10.50 10.65
CA ALA A 74 -11.45 -9.98 11.01
C ALA A 74 -12.58 -10.73 10.27
N MET A 75 -12.45 -10.94 8.96
CA MET A 75 -13.43 -11.67 8.16
C MET A 75 -13.54 -13.15 8.59
N ASN A 76 -12.42 -13.81 8.91
CA ASN A 76 -12.42 -15.18 9.42
C ASN A 76 -13.09 -15.29 10.80
N MET A 77 -12.90 -14.30 11.67
CA MET A 77 -13.61 -14.22 12.96
C MET A 77 -15.12 -14.10 12.74
N ILE A 78 -15.56 -13.21 11.83
CA ILE A 78 -16.98 -13.06 11.49
C ILE A 78 -17.55 -14.38 10.93
N LEU A 79 -16.85 -15.03 9.98
CA LEU A 79 -17.29 -16.33 9.44
C LEU A 79 -17.40 -17.41 10.51
N SER A 80 -16.40 -17.52 11.39
CA SER A 80 -16.42 -18.48 12.50
C SER A 80 -17.64 -18.25 13.39
N GLU A 81 -17.96 -17.00 13.71
CA GLU A 81 -19.11 -16.66 14.53
C GLU A 81 -20.44 -16.91 13.82
N ILE A 82 -20.53 -16.66 12.50
CA ILE A 82 -21.71 -17.05 11.70
C ILE A 82 -21.93 -18.56 11.78
N TYR A 83 -20.88 -19.38 11.64
CA TYR A 83 -21.00 -20.84 11.73
C TYR A 83 -21.37 -21.31 13.15
N LYS A 84 -20.86 -20.67 14.21
CA LYS A 84 -21.24 -20.98 15.60
C LYS A 84 -22.69 -20.60 15.89
N GLN A 85 -23.15 -19.45 15.41
CA GLN A 85 -24.52 -19.01 15.61
C GLN A 85 -25.50 -19.92 14.90
N ARG A 86 -25.14 -20.42 13.71
CA ARG A 86 -25.95 -21.35 12.90
C ARG A 86 -26.30 -22.66 13.62
N THR A 87 -25.51 -23.12 14.58
CA THR A 87 -25.84 -24.32 15.38
C THR A 87 -26.81 -24.04 16.54
N GLY A 88 -27.15 -22.77 16.80
CA GLY A 88 -28.13 -22.35 17.81
C GLY A 88 -29.57 -22.25 17.29
N GLN A 89 -30.49 -21.92 18.20
CA GLN A 89 -31.89 -21.61 17.89
C GLN A 89 -32.05 -20.11 17.56
N ALA A 90 -32.81 -19.82 16.50
CA ALA A 90 -33.11 -18.45 16.07
C ALA A 90 -33.82 -17.64 17.20
N PRO A 91 -33.63 -16.32 17.28
CA PRO A 91 -32.93 -15.44 16.33
C PRO A 91 -31.40 -15.43 16.51
N TYR A 92 -30.68 -15.35 15.38
CA TYR A 92 -29.23 -15.28 15.40
C TYR A 92 -28.74 -13.84 15.53
N ALA A 93 -27.87 -13.57 16.50
CA ALA A 93 -27.38 -12.23 16.84
C ALA A 93 -25.86 -12.24 17.02
N LEU A 94 -25.13 -11.59 16.10
CA LEU A 94 -23.69 -11.46 16.19
C LEU A 94 -23.26 -10.71 17.47
N PRO A 95 -22.20 -11.14 18.17
CA PRO A 95 -21.65 -10.40 19.30
C PRO A 95 -21.21 -8.99 18.91
N ALA A 96 -21.32 -8.02 19.82
CA ALA A 96 -20.92 -6.62 19.61
C ALA A 96 -19.53 -6.40 18.97
N PRO A 97 -18.45 -7.10 19.39
CA PRO A 97 -17.13 -6.92 18.74
C PRO A 97 -17.12 -7.35 17.26
N ILE A 98 -17.93 -8.35 16.90
CA ILE A 98 -18.04 -8.86 15.54
C ILE A 98 -18.88 -7.91 14.68
N LYS A 99 -19.88 -7.26 15.26
CA LYS A 99 -20.62 -6.18 14.59
C LYS A 99 -19.71 -4.99 14.29
N GLU A 100 -18.77 -4.65 15.16
CA GLU A 100 -17.80 -3.59 14.91
C GLU A 100 -16.87 -3.94 13.74
N SER A 101 -16.30 -5.15 13.73
CA SER A 101 -15.51 -5.62 12.58
C SER A 101 -16.34 -5.72 11.30
N LEU A 102 -17.63 -6.02 11.40
CA LEU A 102 -18.53 -6.05 10.25
C LEU A 102 -18.82 -4.66 9.68
N LYS A 103 -18.80 -3.58 10.48
CA LYS A 103 -18.99 -2.20 9.98
C LYS A 103 -17.93 -1.78 8.98
N GLU A 104 -16.72 -2.30 9.09
CA GLU A 104 -15.64 -2.03 8.12
C GLU A 104 -15.95 -2.63 6.73
N PHE A 105 -16.81 -3.64 6.66
CA PHE A 105 -17.06 -4.42 5.44
C PHE A 105 -18.47 -4.26 4.88
N ASP A 106 -19.47 -4.12 5.76
CA ASP A 106 -20.89 -3.96 5.43
C ASP A 106 -21.62 -3.25 6.58
N GLN A 107 -21.76 -1.93 6.44
CA GLN A 107 -22.41 -1.07 7.43
C GLN A 107 -23.91 -1.38 7.61
N GLU A 108 -24.58 -1.85 6.56
CA GLU A 108 -26.01 -2.16 6.59
C GLU A 108 -26.27 -3.49 7.29
N ALA A 109 -25.46 -4.51 7.02
CA ALA A 109 -25.51 -5.76 7.76
C ALA A 109 -25.17 -5.54 9.24
N ALA A 110 -24.14 -4.75 9.56
CA ALA A 110 -23.73 -4.49 10.94
C ALA A 110 -24.81 -3.82 11.82
N ALA A 111 -25.72 -3.05 11.22
CA ALA A 111 -26.80 -2.36 11.92
C ALA A 111 -27.97 -3.29 12.29
N LYS A 112 -28.07 -4.48 11.70
CA LYS A 112 -29.17 -5.42 11.99
C LYS A 112 -29.00 -6.06 13.37
N GLN A 113 -30.07 -6.02 14.17
CA GLN A 113 -30.08 -6.59 15.52
C GLN A 113 -30.05 -8.13 15.48
N SER A 114 -30.76 -8.72 14.51
CA SER A 114 -30.91 -10.16 14.29
C SER A 114 -30.90 -10.49 12.80
N PHE A 115 -30.29 -11.62 12.44
CA PHE A 115 -30.24 -12.12 11.07
C PHE A 115 -31.11 -13.38 10.94
N THR A 116 -31.72 -13.53 9.77
CA THR A 116 -32.31 -14.80 9.34
C THR A 116 -31.21 -15.77 8.87
N SER A 117 -31.52 -17.07 8.80
CA SER A 117 -30.59 -18.08 8.29
C SER A 117 -30.14 -17.79 6.85
N ALA A 118 -31.08 -17.36 5.99
CA ALA A 118 -30.79 -16.99 4.61
C ALA A 118 -29.85 -15.77 4.53
N GLU A 119 -30.06 -14.74 5.36
CA GLU A 119 -29.19 -13.57 5.39
C GLU A 119 -27.77 -13.93 5.86
N PHE A 120 -27.63 -14.83 6.83
CA PHE A 120 -26.30 -15.34 7.22
C PHE A 120 -25.61 -16.12 6.12
N ASP A 121 -26.33 -16.92 5.33
CA ASP A 121 -25.75 -17.61 4.19
C ASP A 121 -25.28 -16.62 3.12
N THR A 122 -26.07 -15.55 2.86
CA THR A 122 -25.65 -14.49 1.92
C THR A 122 -24.44 -13.70 2.43
N LEU A 123 -24.40 -13.38 3.73
CA LEU A 123 -23.28 -12.68 4.35
C LEU A 123 -22.02 -13.54 4.36
N ALA A 124 -22.14 -14.84 4.69
CA ALA A 124 -21.03 -15.78 4.64
C ALA A 124 -20.49 -15.95 3.21
N ALA A 125 -21.36 -16.03 2.21
CA ALA A 125 -20.95 -16.09 0.81
C ALA A 125 -20.22 -14.81 0.35
N SER A 126 -20.74 -13.64 0.74
CA SER A 126 -20.12 -12.34 0.46
C SER A 126 -18.74 -12.21 1.13
N LEU A 127 -18.65 -12.56 2.42
CA LEU A 127 -17.38 -12.54 3.16
C LEU A 127 -16.37 -13.51 2.57
N LYS A 128 -16.79 -14.72 2.19
CA LYS A 128 -15.91 -15.68 1.54
C LYS A 128 -15.39 -15.15 0.20
N SER A 129 -16.25 -14.57 -0.62
CA SER A 129 -15.83 -13.95 -1.89
C SER A 129 -14.83 -12.81 -1.66
N LYS A 130 -15.04 -11.96 -0.65
CA LYS A 130 -14.11 -10.88 -0.28
C LYS A 130 -12.79 -11.43 0.26
N ILE A 131 -12.81 -12.46 1.11
CA ILE A 131 -11.59 -13.15 1.58
C ILE A 131 -10.80 -13.67 0.39
N ASP A 132 -11.46 -14.37 -0.54
CA ASP A 132 -10.79 -14.95 -1.70
C ASP A 132 -10.18 -13.84 -2.59
N ALA A 133 -10.87 -12.70 -2.75
CA ALA A 133 -10.34 -11.53 -3.45
C ALA A 133 -9.12 -10.90 -2.75
N ILE A 134 -9.19 -10.69 -1.43
CA ILE A 134 -8.08 -10.12 -0.64
C ILE A 134 -6.89 -11.08 -0.61
N ALA A 135 -7.13 -12.39 -0.50
CA ALA A 135 -6.09 -13.41 -0.51
C ALA A 135 -5.33 -13.42 -1.85
N ASN A 136 -6.02 -13.33 -2.99
CA ASN A 136 -5.38 -13.20 -4.30
C ASN A 136 -4.51 -11.93 -4.38
N SER A 137 -5.06 -10.81 -3.90
CA SER A 137 -4.33 -9.55 -3.88
C SER A 137 -3.10 -9.62 -2.96
N GLN A 138 -3.21 -10.29 -1.81
CA GLN A 138 -2.10 -10.51 -0.88
C GLN A 138 -0.99 -11.37 -1.49
N GLN A 139 -1.32 -12.41 -2.27
CA GLN A 139 -0.32 -13.21 -2.96
C GLN A 139 0.51 -12.35 -3.93
N MET A 140 -0.15 -11.46 -4.69
CA MET A 140 0.55 -10.51 -5.56
C MET A 140 1.44 -9.55 -4.79
N ASP A 141 0.95 -9.02 -3.67
CA ASP A 141 1.73 -8.14 -2.80
C ASP A 141 2.97 -8.84 -2.25
N MET A 142 2.87 -10.12 -1.88
CA MET A 142 4.00 -10.91 -1.41
C MET A 142 5.05 -11.12 -2.50
N LEU A 143 4.63 -11.41 -3.74
CA LEU A 143 5.54 -11.47 -4.88
C LEU A 143 6.22 -10.12 -5.14
N ARG A 144 5.46 -9.03 -5.01
CA ARG A 144 5.99 -7.67 -5.15
C ARG A 144 6.98 -7.32 -4.03
N LEU A 145 6.71 -7.71 -2.79
CA LEU A 145 7.59 -7.51 -1.65
C LEU A 145 8.90 -8.29 -1.83
N GLN A 146 8.82 -9.55 -2.30
CA GLN A 146 10.00 -10.32 -2.68
C GLN A 146 10.81 -9.63 -3.79
N SER A 147 10.14 -9.17 -4.85
CA SER A 147 10.78 -8.44 -5.95
C SER A 147 11.44 -7.14 -5.48
N LEU A 148 10.77 -6.34 -4.64
CA LEU A 148 11.30 -5.10 -4.07
C LEU A 148 12.50 -5.38 -3.16
N THR A 149 12.44 -6.44 -2.36
CA THR A 149 13.56 -6.87 -1.51
C THR A 149 14.78 -7.24 -2.35
N ASN A 150 14.58 -8.00 -3.44
CA ASN A 150 15.66 -8.34 -4.36
C ASN A 150 16.26 -7.08 -5.02
N LYS A 151 15.40 -6.19 -5.55
CA LYS A 151 15.85 -4.91 -6.15
C LYS A 151 16.60 -4.03 -5.15
N ARG A 152 16.18 -4.02 -3.89
CA ARG A 152 16.85 -3.31 -2.80
C ARG A 152 18.24 -3.87 -2.57
N ASN A 153 18.37 -5.19 -2.45
CA ASN A 153 19.66 -5.86 -2.24
C ASN A 153 20.61 -5.62 -3.42
N GLU A 154 20.13 -5.77 -4.65
CA GLU A 154 20.91 -5.44 -5.86
C GLU A 154 21.37 -3.97 -5.88
N ALA A 155 20.49 -3.04 -5.49
CA ALA A 155 20.85 -1.63 -5.41
C ALA A 155 21.93 -1.37 -4.34
N PHE A 156 21.88 -2.06 -3.19
CA PHE A 156 22.90 -2.01 -2.15
C PHE A 156 24.24 -2.59 -2.62
N ASP A 157 24.23 -3.70 -3.35
CA ASP A 157 25.44 -4.31 -3.90
C ASP A 157 26.10 -3.39 -4.94
N VAL A 158 25.31 -2.81 -5.85
CA VAL A 158 25.82 -1.83 -6.82
C VAL A 158 26.39 -0.61 -6.12
N MET A 159 25.74 -0.10 -5.08
CA MET A 159 26.22 1.05 -4.31
C MET A 159 27.54 0.72 -3.59
N THR A 160 27.64 -0.46 -2.98
CA THR A 160 28.85 -0.90 -2.29
C THR A 160 30.01 -1.06 -3.28
N ASN A 161 29.76 -1.65 -4.44
CA ASN A 161 30.77 -1.80 -5.50
C ASN A 161 31.19 -0.44 -6.08
N PHE A 162 30.26 0.50 -6.22
CA PHE A 162 30.57 1.86 -6.66
C PHE A 162 31.48 2.57 -5.65
N ILE A 163 31.15 2.52 -4.34
CA ILE A 163 31.97 3.11 -3.27
C ILE A 163 33.37 2.49 -3.21
N LYS A 164 33.49 1.16 -3.34
CA LYS A 164 34.79 0.48 -3.39
C LYS A 164 35.63 0.95 -4.59
N LYS A 165 35.04 0.93 -5.79
CA LYS A 165 35.74 1.37 -7.01
C LYS A 165 36.18 2.83 -6.94
N MET A 166 35.36 3.67 -6.32
CA MET A 166 35.65 5.07 -6.02
C MET A 166 36.83 5.23 -5.07
N GLN A 167 36.86 4.45 -3.98
CA GLN A 167 37.94 4.46 -3.01
C GLN A 167 39.26 3.97 -3.64
N ASP A 168 39.21 2.93 -4.46
CA ASP A 168 40.36 2.40 -5.20
C ASP A 168 40.89 3.42 -6.22
N SER A 169 39.98 4.11 -6.94
CA SER A 169 40.31 5.20 -7.85
C SER A 169 41.05 6.33 -7.12
N ARG A 170 40.51 6.79 -5.99
CA ARG A 170 41.15 7.83 -5.15
C ARG A 170 42.50 7.36 -4.63
N SER A 171 42.60 6.12 -4.17
CA SER A 171 43.85 5.53 -3.69
C SER A 171 44.90 5.44 -4.80
N SER A 172 44.49 5.13 -6.04
CA SER A 172 45.39 5.07 -7.20
C SER A 172 45.86 6.46 -7.65
N ILE A 173 44.98 7.47 -7.61
CA ILE A 173 45.35 8.86 -7.89
C ILE A 173 46.35 9.36 -6.83
N ILE A 174 46.08 9.12 -5.54
CA ILE A 174 47.01 9.47 -4.45
C ILE A 174 48.32 8.67 -4.60
N GLY A 175 48.25 7.40 -4.96
CA GLY A 175 49.41 6.53 -5.17
C GLY A 175 50.31 6.99 -6.31
N ASN A 176 49.73 7.45 -7.43
CA ASN A 176 50.49 7.98 -8.57
C ASN A 176 51.05 9.40 -8.34
N MET A 177 50.56 10.11 -7.32
CA MET A 177 51.04 11.45 -6.96
C MET A 177 52.13 11.44 -5.87
N ARG A 178 52.45 10.27 -5.30
CA ARG A 178 53.55 10.09 -4.33
C ARG A 178 54.78 9.53 -5.02
#